data_AF-A0A940V5D5-F1
#
_entry.id   AF-A0A940V5D5-F1
#
_cell.length_a   1.000
_cell.length_b   1.000
_cell.length_c   1.000
_cell.angle_alpha   90.00
_cell.angle_beta   90.00
_cell.angle_gamma   90.00
#
_symmetry.space_group_name_H-M   'P 1'
#
loop_
_entity.id
_entity.type
_entity.pdbx_description
1 polymer ?
#
loop_
_entity_poly.entity_id
_entity_poly.type
_entity_poly.pdbx_seq_one_letter_code
_entity_poly.pdbx_strand_id
1 'polypeptide(L)'
;MAVGEESGSLDSVLISMSEYYEREAFIRKKIASASIYPIMMTVVLVCVVIFFMGFILPSMMDLIEQNGQSLPAITQLIIDMSNFLTTKGWLLGLVFAIMAIALNRLIKIPQYRFYYHRLLLSLPLLGRNIKEVIIARFTRTMALFLHSSIPIVAILNSLENIVGNEVPRLAIARARERVIR
;
A
#
# COMPACT_ATOMS: atom_id res chain seq x y z
N MET A 1 -23.85 -13.77 22.17
CA MET A 1 -22.86 -14.69 22.75
C MET A 1 -23.48 -16.00 23.29
N ALA A 2 -24.80 -16.21 23.24
CA ALA A 2 -25.44 -17.44 23.75
C ALA A 2 -25.43 -18.65 22.79
N VAL A 3 -25.05 -18.49 21.51
CA VAL A 3 -25.23 -19.53 20.48
C VAL A 3 -24.09 -20.59 20.46
N GLY A 4 -22.92 -20.28 21.01
CA GLY A 4 -21.76 -21.19 21.03
C GLY A 4 -21.65 -22.06 22.29
N GLU A 5 -22.32 -21.67 23.37
CA GLU A 5 -22.29 -22.39 24.66
C GLU A 5 -23.27 -23.57 24.66
N GLU A 6 -24.41 -23.41 23.98
CA GLU A 6 -25.47 -24.43 23.87
C GLU A 6 -25.14 -25.56 22.88
N SER A 7 -24.18 -25.34 21.97
CA SER A 7 -23.82 -26.28 20.89
C SER A 7 -22.52 -27.05 21.10
N GLY A 8 -21.80 -26.81 22.21
CA GLY A 8 -20.50 -27.46 22.49
C GLY A 8 -19.37 -27.05 21.54
N SER A 9 -19.59 -26.05 20.67
CA SER A 9 -18.64 -25.61 19.65
C SER A 9 -17.78 -24.42 20.08
N LEU A 10 -17.90 -23.95 21.33
CA LEU A 10 -17.10 -22.83 21.83
C LEU A 10 -15.59 -23.12 21.72
N ASP A 11 -15.19 -24.35 22.02
CA ASP A 11 -13.80 -24.78 21.97
C ASP A 11 -13.23 -24.71 20.53
N SER A 12 -13.99 -25.17 19.53
CA SER A 12 -13.56 -25.11 18.13
C SER A 12 -13.50 -23.69 17.58
N VAL A 13 -14.38 -22.79 18.05
CA VAL A 13 -14.36 -21.37 17.69
C VAL A 13 -13.14 -20.68 18.32
N LEU A 14 -12.82 -20.98 19.57
CA LEU A 14 -11.63 -20.44 20.25
C LEU A 14 -10.34 -20.92 19.57
N ILE A 15 -10.27 -22.19 19.17
CA ILE A 15 -9.14 -22.74 18.40
C ILE A 15 -9.00 -22.01 17.06
N SER A 16 -10.10 -21.83 16.32
CA SER A 16 -10.08 -21.14 15.02
C SER A 16 -9.63 -19.68 15.14
N MET A 17 -10.05 -18.99 16.20
CA MET A 17 -9.60 -17.63 16.50
C MET A 17 -8.12 -17.59 16.87
N SER A 18 -7.65 -18.55 17.66
CA SER A 18 -6.23 -18.69 18.00
C SER A 18 -5.36 -18.85 16.75
N GLU A 19 -5.73 -19.78 15.85
CA GLU A 19 -5.02 -20.00 14.58
C GLU A 19 -5.04 -18.75 13.68
N TYR A 20 -6.16 -18.03 13.64
CA TYR A 20 -6.27 -16.78 12.91
C TYR A 20 -5.27 -15.72 13.43
N TYR A 21 -5.25 -15.49 14.75
CA TYR A 21 -4.34 -14.51 15.35
C TYR A 21 -2.87 -14.92 15.24
N GLU A 22 -2.56 -16.21 15.33
CA GLU A 22 -1.21 -16.72 15.13
C GLU A 22 -0.73 -16.47 13.70
N ARG A 23 -1.57 -16.75 12.69
CA ARG A 23 -1.26 -16.42 11.29
C ARG A 23 -1.10 -14.93 11.06
N GLU A 24 -1.95 -14.11 11.65
CA GLU A 24 -1.87 -12.66 11.51
C GLU A 24 -0.59 -12.11 12.16
N ALA A 25 -0.21 -12.61 13.34
CA ALA A 25 1.04 -12.28 14.02
C ALA A 25 2.26 -12.72 13.21
N PHE A 26 2.24 -13.93 12.62
CA PHE A 26 3.30 -14.42 11.75
C PHE A 26 3.48 -13.53 10.52
N ILE A 27 2.39 -13.14 9.85
CA ILE A 27 2.43 -12.25 8.68
C ILE A 27 2.99 -10.88 9.09
N ARG A 28 2.48 -10.29 10.17
CA ARG A 28 2.99 -9.00 10.67
C ARG A 28 4.48 -9.05 11.00
N LYS A 29 4.93 -10.10 11.69
CA LYS A 29 6.34 -10.31 12.02
C LYS A 29 7.19 -10.47 10.76
N LYS A 30 6.72 -11.23 9.76
CA LYS A 30 7.44 -11.42 8.50
C LYS A 30 7.56 -10.13 7.69
N ILE A 31 6.52 -9.30 7.66
CA ILE A 31 6.56 -7.96 7.03
C ILE A 31 7.54 -7.06 7.77
N ALA A 32 7.49 -7.04 9.11
CA ALA A 32 8.39 -6.24 9.93
C ALA A 32 9.86 -6.65 9.69
N SER A 33 10.17 -7.94 9.77
CA SER A 33 11.52 -8.46 9.53
C SER A 33 12.02 -8.19 8.11
N ALA A 34 11.17 -8.33 7.08
CA ALA A 34 11.53 -8.03 5.70
C ALA A 34 11.82 -6.53 5.48
N SER A 35 11.23 -5.65 6.29
CA SER A 35 11.40 -4.20 6.18
C SER A 35 12.66 -3.68 6.89
N ILE A 36 13.25 -4.46 7.81
CA ILE A 36 14.45 -4.05 8.57
C ILE A 36 15.62 -3.76 7.62
N TYR A 37 15.91 -4.64 6.67
CA TYR A 37 17.05 -4.46 5.77
C TYR A 37 16.93 -3.17 4.92
N PRO A 38 15.81 -2.92 4.21
CA PRO A 38 15.60 -1.65 3.50
C PRO A 38 15.70 -0.42 4.41
N ILE A 39 15.12 -0.45 5.60
CA ILE A 39 15.15 0.69 6.53
C ILE A 39 16.59 0.99 6.97
N MET A 40 17.32 -0.03 7.43
CA MET A 40 18.71 0.14 7.89
C MET A 40 19.60 0.67 6.77
N MET A 41 19.51 0.12 5.56
CA MET A 41 20.27 0.60 4.41
C MET A 41 19.91 2.04 4.03
N THR A 42 18.63 2.39 4.06
CA THR A 42 18.17 3.75 3.77
C THR A 42 18.72 4.74 4.79
N VAL A 43 18.68 4.41 6.09
CA VAL A 43 19.22 5.27 7.15
C VAL A 43 20.71 5.49 6.96
N VAL A 44 21.49 4.41 6.74
CA VAL A 44 22.93 4.50 6.51
C VAL A 44 23.23 5.36 5.27
N LEU A 45 22.52 5.14 4.16
CA LEU A 45 22.71 5.89 2.93
C LEU A 45 22.43 7.39 3.13
N VAL A 46 21.32 7.73 3.81
CA VAL A 46 20.98 9.12 4.11
C VAL A 46 22.04 9.76 4.98
N CYS A 47 22.53 9.07 6.02
CA CYS A 47 23.63 9.57 6.86
C CYS A 47 24.89 9.84 6.04
N VAL A 48 25.29 8.91 5.16
CA VAL A 48 26.48 9.07 4.29
C VAL A 48 26.31 10.25 3.34
N VAL A 49 25.15 10.42 2.71
CA VAL A 49 24.88 11.54 1.80
C VAL A 49 24.95 12.88 2.54
N ILE A 50 24.35 12.98 3.72
CA ILE A 50 24.40 14.20 4.55
C ILE A 50 25.84 14.52 4.93
N PHE A 51 26.61 13.52 5.36
CA PHE A 51 28.03 13.70 5.69
C PHE A 51 28.84 14.16 4.47
N PHE A 52 28.63 13.53 3.31
CA PHE A 52 29.32 13.89 2.08
C PHE A 52 29.01 15.33 1.65
N MET A 53 27.73 15.72 1.68
CA MET A 53 27.31 17.09 1.32
C MET A 53 27.78 18.13 2.33
N GLY A 54 27.84 17.80 3.62
CA GLY A 54 28.23 18.73 4.67
C GLY A 54 29.74 18.97 4.80
N PHE A 55 30.57 17.95 4.53
CA PHE A 55 32.01 18.01 4.78
C PHE A 55 32.86 17.82 3.53
N ILE A 56 32.54 16.84 2.67
CA ILE A 56 33.41 16.48 1.55
C ILE A 56 33.21 17.44 0.37
N LEU A 57 31.95 17.74 0.03
CA LEU A 57 31.61 18.61 -1.10
C LEU A 57 32.17 20.03 -0.95
N PRO A 58 32.05 20.72 0.21
CA PRO A 58 32.59 22.07 0.39
C PRO A 58 34.11 22.10 0.27
N SER A 59 34.82 21.13 0.85
CA SER A 59 36.27 21.05 0.74
C SER A 59 36.75 20.86 -0.70
N MET A 60 36.00 20.13 -1.53
CA MET A 60 36.29 20.03 -2.96
C MET A 60 36.06 21.35 -3.71
N MET A 61 35.03 22.12 -3.31
CA MET A 61 34.75 23.44 -3.91
C MET A 61 35.86 24.44 -3.57
N ASP A 62 36.28 24.50 -2.30
CA ASP A 62 37.35 25.39 -1.85
C ASP A 62 38.65 25.17 -2.64
N LEU A 63 38.95 23.92 -3.00
CA LEU A 63 40.12 23.58 -3.82
C LEU A 63 40.00 24.03 -5.28
N ILE A 64 38.80 24.00 -5.85
CA ILE A 64 38.58 24.41 -7.25
C ILE A 64 38.60 25.94 -7.37
N GLU A 65 37.97 26.65 -6.42
CA GLU A 65 37.94 28.11 -6.39
C GLU A 65 39.33 28.72 -6.14
N GLN A 66 40.14 28.11 -5.28
CA GLN A 66 41.54 28.52 -5.06
C GLN A 66 42.42 28.43 -6.32
N ASN A 67 42.07 27.54 -7.26
CA ASN A 67 42.77 27.40 -8.55
C ASN A 67 42.27 28.39 -9.62
N GLY A 68 41.39 29.33 -9.25
CA GLY A 68 40.89 30.39 -10.15
C GLY A 68 39.99 29.90 -11.28
N GLN A 69 39.56 28.63 -11.24
CA GLN A 69 38.59 28.07 -12.18
C GLN A 69 37.19 28.21 -11.61
N SER A 70 36.26 28.72 -12.42
CA SER A 70 34.84 28.68 -12.08
C SER A 70 34.32 27.25 -12.15
N LEU A 71 33.44 26.90 -11.20
CA LEU A 71 32.80 25.59 -11.19
C LEU A 71 32.03 25.37 -12.50
N PRO A 72 32.19 24.21 -13.16
CA PRO A 72 31.37 23.87 -14.32
C PRO A 72 29.87 23.93 -13.97
N ALA A 73 29.03 24.37 -14.91
CA ALA A 73 27.61 24.57 -14.68
C ALA A 73 26.87 23.33 -14.12
N ILE A 74 27.31 22.12 -14.51
CA ILE A 74 26.73 20.87 -14.03
C ILE A 74 27.04 20.62 -12.54
N THR A 75 28.23 21.02 -12.08
CA THR A 75 28.66 20.91 -10.69
C THR A 75 27.91 21.92 -9.82
N GLN A 76 27.70 23.12 -10.35
CA GLN A 76 26.94 24.18 -9.66
C GLN A 76 25.47 23.79 -9.48
N LEU A 77 24.85 23.14 -10.47
CA LEU A 77 23.50 22.57 -10.34
C LEU A 77 23.43 21.51 -9.23
N ILE A 78 24.44 20.63 -9.12
CA ILE A 78 24.49 19.62 -8.05
C ILE A 78 24.59 20.29 -6.66
N ILE A 79 25.35 21.37 -6.55
CA ILE A 79 25.51 22.15 -5.31
C ILE A 79 24.21 22.88 -4.97
N ASP A 80 23.53 23.48 -5.95
CA ASP A 80 22.25 24.15 -5.74
C ASP A 80 21.17 23.15 -5.27
N MET A 81 21.16 21.94 -5.84
CA MET A 81 20.31 20.84 -5.37
C MET A 81 20.69 20.41 -3.96
N SER A 82 21.99 20.27 -3.66
CA SER A 82 22.51 19.94 -2.33
C SER A 82 22.04 20.94 -1.27
N ASN A 83 22.23 22.24 -1.53
CA ASN A 83 21.84 23.34 -0.67
C ASN A 83 20.32 23.40 -0.47
N PHE A 84 19.54 23.07 -1.50
CA PHE A 84 18.09 22.93 -1.38
C PHE A 84 17.71 21.77 -0.44
N LEU A 85 18.37 20.62 -0.53
CA LEU A 85 18.13 19.46 0.34
C LEU A 85 18.56 19.71 1.79
N THR A 86 19.69 20.38 2.04
CA THR A 86 20.19 20.65 3.40
C THR A 86 19.46 21.82 4.07
N THR A 87 19.11 22.87 3.33
CA THR A 87 18.50 24.10 3.89
C THR A 87 16.97 24.03 3.94
N LYS A 88 16.33 23.36 2.97
CA LYS A 88 14.85 23.23 2.87
C LYS A 88 14.38 21.78 2.90
N GLY A 89 15.21 20.82 3.36
CA GLY A 89 14.85 19.41 3.46
C GLY A 89 13.60 19.14 4.30
N TRP A 90 13.37 19.92 5.36
CA TRP A 90 12.14 19.87 6.16
C TRP A 90 10.89 20.21 5.34
N LEU A 91 11.01 21.09 4.35
CA LEU A 91 9.95 21.52 3.44
C LEU A 91 9.62 20.41 2.44
N LEU A 92 10.62 19.68 1.97
CA LEU A 92 10.46 18.46 1.16
C LEU A 92 9.73 17.35 1.95
N GLY A 93 10.13 17.13 3.21
CA GLY A 93 9.45 16.22 4.12
C GLY A 93 7.99 16.64 4.39
N LEU A 94 7.74 17.93 4.55
CA LEU A 94 6.41 18.50 4.75
C LEU A 94 5.54 18.35 3.49
N VAL A 95 6.09 18.55 2.29
CA VAL A 95 5.40 18.29 1.02
C VAL A 95 5.05 16.81 0.88
N PHE A 96 5.98 15.90 1.21
CA PHE A 96 5.71 14.46 1.21
C PHE A 96 4.63 14.07 2.23
N ALA A 97 4.66 14.66 3.42
CA ALA A 97 3.67 14.42 4.47
C ALA A 97 2.27 14.92 4.03
N ILE A 98 2.18 16.14 3.49
CA ILE A 98 0.93 16.69 2.94
C ILE A 98 0.44 15.83 1.78
N MET A 99 1.32 15.42 0.86
CA MET A 99 0.98 14.53 -0.26
C MET A 99 0.44 13.19 0.26
N ALA A 100 1.09 12.58 1.24
CA ALA A 100 0.64 11.32 1.85
C ALA A 100 -0.73 11.47 2.53
N ILE A 101 -0.95 12.56 3.27
CA ILE A 101 -2.25 12.87 3.91
C ILE A 101 -3.32 13.10 2.84
N ALA A 102 -3.01 13.86 1.79
CA ALA A 102 -3.92 14.16 0.69
C ALA A 102 -4.31 12.90 -0.08
N LEU A 103 -3.34 12.05 -0.43
CA LEU A 103 -3.61 10.75 -1.06
C LEU A 103 -4.48 9.87 -0.16
N ASN A 104 -4.16 9.77 1.14
CA ASN A 104 -4.93 8.99 2.08
C ASN A 104 -6.37 9.53 2.25
N ARG A 105 -6.55 10.85 2.20
CA ARG A 105 -7.87 11.50 2.20
C ARG A 105 -8.62 11.20 0.91
N LEU A 106 -7.99 11.37 -0.25
CA LEU A 106 -8.59 11.15 -1.58
C LEU A 106 -9.07 9.70 -1.76
N ILE A 107 -8.30 8.72 -1.27
CA ILE A 107 -8.66 7.30 -1.32
C ILE A 107 -9.91 6.97 -0.48
N LYS A 108 -10.17 7.74 0.59
CA LYS A 108 -11.37 7.58 1.44
C LYS A 108 -12.64 8.18 0.84
N ILE A 109 -12.51 9.04 -0.18
CA ILE A 109 -13.67 9.67 -0.82
C ILE A 109 -14.30 8.66 -1.79
N PRO A 110 -15.60 8.33 -1.64
CA PRO A 110 -16.26 7.27 -2.43
C PRO A 110 -16.23 7.54 -3.95
N GLN A 111 -16.27 8.81 -4.37
CA GLN A 111 -16.26 9.20 -5.78
C GLN A 111 -14.95 8.87 -6.53
N TYR A 112 -13.81 8.88 -5.85
CA TYR A 112 -12.50 8.60 -6.46
C TYR A 112 -12.05 7.13 -6.29
N ARG A 113 -12.76 6.37 -5.46
CA ARG A 113 -12.43 4.99 -5.11
C ARG A 113 -12.36 4.08 -6.34
N PHE A 114 -13.24 4.29 -7.33
CA PHE A 114 -13.23 3.52 -8.58
C PHE A 114 -11.96 3.74 -9.40
N TYR A 115 -11.56 5.00 -9.62
CA TYR A 115 -10.36 5.33 -10.39
C TYR A 115 -9.08 4.82 -9.71
N TYR A 116 -8.99 5.00 -8.39
CA TYR A 116 -7.88 4.49 -7.59
C TYR A 116 -7.78 2.96 -7.67
N HIS A 117 -8.89 2.25 -7.48
CA HIS A 117 -8.92 0.79 -7.60
C HIS A 117 -8.60 0.29 -9.01
N ARG A 118 -9.04 1.02 -10.05
CA ARG A 118 -8.68 0.72 -11.44
C ARG A 118 -7.18 0.92 -11.69
N LEU A 119 -6.60 2.00 -11.17
CA LEU A 119 -5.17 2.28 -11.27
C LEU A 119 -4.35 1.16 -10.60
N LEU A 120 -4.69 0.77 -9.37
CA LEU A 120 -4.07 -0.36 -8.66
C LEU A 120 -4.08 -1.66 -9.49
N LEU A 121 -5.19 -1.96 -10.16
CA LEU A 121 -5.32 -3.16 -11.01
C LEU A 121 -4.52 -3.09 -12.31
N SER A 122 -4.11 -1.89 -12.73
CA SER A 122 -3.30 -1.65 -13.92
C SER A 122 -1.79 -1.64 -13.65
N LEU A 123 -1.37 -1.59 -12.38
CA LEU A 123 0.05 -1.61 -12.03
C LEU A 123 0.68 -2.99 -12.33
N PRO A 124 1.82 -3.07 -13.03
CA PRO A 124 2.39 -4.34 -13.48
C PRO A 124 2.85 -5.25 -12.34
N LEU A 125 3.36 -4.68 -11.23
CA LEU A 125 3.86 -5.44 -10.08
C LEU A 125 2.77 -5.78 -9.05
N LEU A 126 1.84 -4.86 -8.79
CA LEU A 126 0.80 -5.03 -7.75
C LEU A 126 -0.53 -5.56 -8.32
N GLY A 127 -0.86 -5.23 -9.57
CA GLY A 127 -2.17 -5.49 -10.16
C GLY A 127 -2.47 -6.97 -10.34
N ARG A 128 -1.48 -7.79 -10.68
CA ARG A 128 -1.66 -9.25 -10.80
C ARG A 128 -2.07 -9.87 -9.46
N ASN A 129 -1.32 -9.57 -8.40
CA ASN A 129 -1.58 -10.10 -7.06
C ASN A 129 -2.97 -9.67 -6.55
N ILE A 130 -3.34 -8.40 -6.79
CA ILE A 130 -4.66 -7.90 -6.38
C ILE A 130 -5.79 -8.62 -7.15
N LYS A 131 -5.63 -8.87 -8.45
CA LYS A 131 -6.61 -9.65 -9.24
C LYS A 131 -6.76 -11.07 -8.72
N GLU A 132 -5.66 -11.75 -8.42
CA GLU A 132 -5.68 -13.11 -7.87
C GLU A 132 -6.42 -13.16 -6.53
N VAL A 133 -6.18 -12.19 -5.63
CA VAL A 133 -6.90 -12.06 -4.35
C VAL A 133 -8.40 -11.84 -4.56
N ILE A 134 -8.77 -10.95 -5.49
CA ILE A 134 -10.17 -10.64 -5.84
C ILE A 134 -10.87 -11.90 -6.36
N ILE A 135 -10.27 -12.61 -7.30
CA ILE A 135 -10.83 -13.82 -7.92
C ILE A 135 -10.95 -14.94 -6.87
N ALA A 136 -9.92 -15.14 -6.04
CA ALA A 136 -9.94 -16.15 -4.99
C ALA A 136 -11.06 -15.88 -3.97
N ARG A 137 -11.24 -14.63 -3.56
CA ARG A 137 -12.31 -14.24 -2.63
C ARG A 137 -13.69 -14.45 -3.26
N PHE A 138 -13.89 -13.95 -4.48
CA PHE A 138 -15.13 -14.14 -5.22
C PHE A 138 -15.48 -15.63 -5.35
N THR A 139 -14.54 -16.45 -5.81
CA THR A 139 -14.75 -17.89 -6.04
C THR A 139 -15.05 -18.63 -4.75
N ARG A 140 -14.30 -18.36 -3.66
CA ARG A 140 -14.54 -18.97 -2.35
C ARG A 140 -15.94 -18.66 -1.84
N THR A 141 -16.35 -17.40 -1.90
CA THR A 141 -17.67 -16.98 -1.42
C THR A 141 -18.80 -17.50 -2.32
N MET A 142 -18.61 -17.48 -3.64
CA MET A 142 -19.57 -18.06 -4.59
C MET A 142 -19.76 -19.56 -4.34
N ALA A 143 -18.69 -20.31 -4.09
CA ALA A 143 -18.78 -21.74 -3.78
C ALA A 143 -19.63 -22.01 -2.53
N LEU A 144 -19.44 -21.23 -1.45
CA LEU A 144 -20.24 -21.35 -0.24
C LEU A 144 -21.74 -21.10 -0.49
N PHE A 145 -22.07 -20.13 -1.36
CA PHE A 145 -23.44 -19.79 -1.66
C PHE A 145 -24.10 -20.68 -2.72
N LEU A 146 -23.34 -21.30 -3.63
CA LEU A 146 -23.91 -22.25 -4.59
C LEU A 146 -24.49 -23.50 -3.92
N HIS A 147 -24.01 -23.84 -2.73
CA HIS A 147 -24.58 -24.90 -1.90
C HIS A 147 -25.75 -24.44 -1.02
N SER A 148 -26.04 -23.14 -0.95
CA SER A 148 -27.16 -22.63 -0.18
C SER A 148 -28.41 -22.52 -1.07
N SER A 149 -29.59 -22.76 -0.50
CA SER A 149 -30.90 -22.60 -1.15
C SER A 149 -31.29 -21.13 -1.39
N ILE A 150 -30.30 -20.23 -1.47
CA ILE A 150 -30.49 -18.79 -1.59
C ILE A 150 -30.60 -18.42 -3.08
N PRO A 151 -31.56 -17.56 -3.49
CA PRO A 151 -31.66 -17.09 -4.86
C PRO A 151 -30.37 -16.39 -5.35
N ILE A 152 -29.98 -16.65 -6.60
CA ILE A 152 -28.73 -16.12 -7.20
C ILE A 152 -28.62 -14.59 -7.12
N VAL A 153 -29.74 -13.86 -7.22
CA VAL A 153 -29.77 -12.40 -7.11
C VAL A 153 -29.31 -11.93 -5.72
N ALA A 154 -29.73 -12.63 -4.66
CA ALA A 154 -29.32 -12.32 -3.28
C ALA A 154 -27.84 -12.69 -3.03
N ILE A 155 -27.36 -13.77 -3.68
CA ILE A 155 -25.94 -14.16 -3.67
C ILE A 155 -25.08 -13.06 -4.32
N LEU A 156 -25.46 -12.59 -5.51
CA LEU A 156 -24.74 -11.54 -6.22
C LEU A 156 -24.71 -10.21 -5.44
N ASN A 157 -25.82 -9.83 -4.80
CA ASN A 157 -25.89 -8.65 -3.93
C ASN A 157 -24.94 -8.77 -2.72
N SER A 158 -24.81 -9.97 -2.15
CA SER A 158 -23.86 -10.23 -1.06
C SER A 158 -22.41 -10.17 -1.54
N LEU A 159 -22.12 -10.70 -2.73
CA LEU A 159 -20.79 -10.70 -3.33
C LEU A 159 -20.27 -9.29 -3.66
N GLU A 160 -21.13 -8.35 -4.04
CA GLU A 160 -20.77 -6.95 -4.28
C GLU A 160 -20.05 -6.31 -3.08
N ASN A 161 -20.47 -6.67 -1.86
CA ASN A 161 -19.89 -6.13 -0.62
C ASN A 161 -18.63 -6.88 -0.18
N ILE A 162 -18.45 -8.13 -0.62
CA ILE A 162 -17.38 -9.03 -0.15
C ILE A 162 -16.09 -8.83 -0.94
N VAL A 163 -16.17 -8.56 -2.25
CA VAL A 163 -15.01 -8.49 -3.14
C VAL A 163 -14.09 -7.30 -2.82
N GLY A 164 -14.58 -6.26 -2.15
CA GLY A 164 -13.77 -5.18 -1.56
C GLY A 164 -13.09 -4.23 -2.56
N ASN A 165 -13.22 -4.47 -3.86
CA ASN A 165 -12.75 -3.60 -4.94
C ASN A 165 -13.92 -3.12 -5.80
N GLU A 166 -13.90 -1.85 -6.18
CA GLU A 166 -14.99 -1.17 -6.88
C GLU A 166 -15.16 -1.65 -8.33
N VAL A 167 -14.08 -2.05 -8.99
CA VAL A 167 -14.11 -2.53 -10.38
C VAL A 167 -14.89 -3.86 -10.51
N PRO A 168 -14.56 -4.93 -9.77
CA PRO A 168 -15.36 -6.15 -9.80
C PRO A 168 -16.72 -5.98 -9.14
N ARG A 169 -16.89 -5.08 -8.14
CA ARG A 169 -18.22 -4.76 -7.58
C ARG A 169 -19.19 -4.29 -8.67
N LEU A 170 -18.75 -3.35 -9.51
CA LEU A 170 -19.55 -2.85 -10.62
C LEU A 170 -19.83 -3.95 -11.67
N ALA A 171 -18.87 -4.84 -11.91
CA ALA A 171 -19.05 -5.97 -12.83
C ALA A 171 -20.12 -6.96 -12.31
N ILE A 172 -20.12 -7.25 -11.01
CA ILE A 172 -21.11 -8.11 -10.36
C ILE A 172 -22.50 -7.45 -10.38
N ALA A 173 -22.60 -6.16 -10.08
CA ALA A 173 -23.86 -5.41 -10.15
C ALA A 173 -24.49 -5.46 -11.55
N ARG A 174 -23.67 -5.30 -12.61
CA ARG A 174 -24.13 -5.45 -14.00
C ARG A 174 -24.57 -6.88 -14.32
N ALA A 175 -23.88 -7.89 -13.80
CA ALA A 175 -24.28 -9.28 -13.98
C ALA A 175 -25.62 -9.56 -13.30
N ARG A 176 -25.85 -9.03 -12.09
CA ARG A 176 -27.12 -9.13 -11.36
C ARG A 176 -28.28 -8.53 -12.14
N GLU A 177 -28.12 -7.32 -12.68
CA GLU A 177 -29.14 -6.66 -13.49
C GLU A 177 -29.54 -7.48 -14.73
N ARG A 178 -28.58 -8.16 -15.36
CA ARG A 178 -28.82 -9.03 -16.51
C ARG A 178 -29.56 -10.33 -16.17
N VAL A 179 -29.49 -10.79 -14.92
CA VAL A 179 -30.19 -12.00 -14.46
C VAL A 179 -31.62 -11.69 -14.04
N ILE A 180 -31.88 -10.46 -13.58
CA ILE A 180 -33.23 -10.01 -13.20
C ILE A 180 -34.09 -9.73 -14.43
N ARG A 181 -33.48 -9.33 -15.54
CA ARG A 181 -34.12 -9.02 -16.81
C ARG A 181 -34.30 -10.27 -17.67
#